data_AF-A0A3B9XTI1-F1
#
_entry.id   AF-A0A3B9XTI1-F1
#
_cell.length_a   1.000
_cell.length_b   1.000
_cell.length_c   1.000
_cell.angle_alpha   90.00
_cell.angle_beta   90.00
_cell.angle_gamma   90.00
#
_symmetry.space_group_name_H-M   'P 1'
#
loop_
_entity.id
_entity.type
_entity.pdbx_description
1 polymer ?
#
loop_
_entity_poly.entity_id
_entity_poly.type
_entity_poly.pdbx_seq_one_letter_code
_entity_poly.pdbx_strand_id
1 'polypeptide(L)'
;MVAIPDSSQDLLSIDEAISELATIRDFLRWSVSLFNEHQLVLGHGFDDPWDEAVALVLHALHLPWDTDVRIQDARVLPAERKVICSLLARRVLERVPTAYLTGVGWFAGIPFQVDQRVLIPRSPIGELIEKQFAPWIDPAAVESILDLCTGSGCIGIACAQYFPDALVDCADLSEDALDVAERNVLDLGFEQQVNVIYSDLFEALDGRTYDIIVSNPPYVDKQDMDALADEFHHEPRMGLEAGNDGLDIVRKMLPELSRHLNP
;
A
#
# COMPACT_ATOMS: atom_id res chain seq x y z
N MET A 1 11.42 -3.86 18.72
CA MET A 1 12.39 -4.90 18.32
C MET A 1 11.90 -6.24 18.84
N VAL A 2 11.31 -7.06 17.98
CA VAL A 2 11.09 -8.49 18.28
C VAL A 2 12.42 -9.19 18.05
N ALA A 3 12.89 -9.99 19.01
CA ALA A 3 14.15 -10.71 18.89
C ALA A 3 14.01 -11.81 17.82
N ILE A 4 14.95 -11.87 16.88
CA ILE A 4 15.02 -12.91 15.85
C ILE A 4 15.50 -14.21 16.52
N PRO A 5 14.82 -15.35 16.38
CA PRO A 5 15.26 -16.62 16.98
C PRO A 5 16.69 -17.00 16.55
N ASP A 6 17.50 -17.53 17.47
CA ASP A 6 18.92 -17.89 17.20
C ASP A 6 19.10 -18.80 15.96
N SER A 7 18.18 -19.74 15.73
CA SER A 7 18.23 -20.64 14.55
C SER A 7 18.04 -19.94 13.21
N SER A 8 17.43 -18.76 13.22
CA SER A 8 17.17 -17.93 12.03
C SER A 8 18.35 -17.01 11.69
N GLN A 9 19.20 -16.70 12.68
CA GLN A 9 20.38 -15.86 12.48
C GLN A 9 21.48 -16.59 11.70
N ASP A 10 21.64 -17.90 11.93
CA ASP A 10 22.55 -18.77 11.19
C ASP A 10 22.11 -18.99 9.73
N LEU A 11 20.80 -19.08 9.46
CA LEU A 11 20.24 -19.32 8.12
C LEU A 11 20.58 -18.23 7.11
N LEU A 12 20.69 -16.98 7.57
CA LEU A 12 20.97 -15.82 6.71
C LEU A 12 22.38 -15.26 6.92
N SER A 13 23.22 -15.88 7.75
CA SER A 13 24.54 -15.33 8.12
C SER A 13 24.46 -13.90 8.69
N ILE A 14 23.45 -13.62 9.53
CA ILE A 14 23.17 -12.27 10.06
C ILE A 14 24.35 -11.70 10.84
N ASP A 15 24.99 -12.51 11.68
CA ASP A 15 26.11 -12.08 12.52
C ASP A 15 27.35 -11.69 11.68
N GLU A 16 27.62 -12.45 10.61
CA GLU A 16 28.68 -12.13 9.66
C GLU A 16 28.36 -10.82 8.94
N ALA A 17 27.11 -10.63 8.48
CA ALA A 17 26.69 -9.40 7.82
C ALA A 17 26.83 -8.18 8.75
N ILE A 18 26.49 -8.30 10.03
CA ILE A 18 26.65 -7.22 11.03
C ILE A 18 28.13 -6.88 11.25
N SER A 19 29.02 -7.88 11.26
CA SER A 19 30.46 -7.68 11.44
C SER A 19 31.11 -7.05 10.21
N GLU A 20 30.87 -7.63 9.04
CA GLU A 20 31.67 -7.40 7.84
C GLU A 20 31.11 -6.30 6.91
N LEU A 21 29.78 -6.14 6.81
CA LEU A 21 29.21 -5.12 5.93
C LEU A 21 29.38 -3.74 6.57
N ALA A 22 29.95 -2.79 5.80
CA ALA A 22 30.40 -1.52 6.34
C ALA A 22 29.56 -0.33 5.88
N THR A 23 29.04 -0.38 4.65
CA THR A 23 28.41 0.75 3.97
C THR A 23 26.95 0.47 3.59
N ILE A 24 26.19 1.52 3.29
CA ILE A 24 24.82 1.38 2.77
C ILE A 24 24.81 0.51 1.51
N ARG A 25 25.78 0.71 0.61
CA ARG A 25 25.95 -0.08 -0.62
C ARG A 25 26.13 -1.58 -0.34
N ASP A 26 26.90 -1.92 0.69
CA ASP A 26 27.13 -3.33 1.07
C ASP A 26 25.82 -4.01 1.45
N PHE A 27 24.99 -3.32 2.24
CA PHE A 27 23.66 -3.78 2.66
C PHE A 27 22.70 -3.87 1.46
N LEU A 28 22.61 -2.85 0.61
CA LEU A 28 21.74 -2.88 -0.58
C LEU A 28 22.05 -4.09 -1.48
N ARG A 29 23.33 -4.28 -1.82
CA ARG A 29 23.77 -5.44 -2.62
C ARG A 29 23.45 -6.76 -1.93
N TRP A 30 23.56 -6.81 -0.60
CA TRP A 30 23.28 -8.02 0.17
C TRP A 30 21.81 -8.37 0.21
N SER A 31 20.96 -7.37 0.48
CA SER A 31 19.51 -7.51 0.46
C SER A 31 19.03 -8.11 -0.86
N VAL A 32 19.50 -7.59 -1.99
CA VAL A 32 19.17 -8.16 -3.31
C VAL A 32 19.65 -9.60 -3.47
N SER A 33 20.81 -9.95 -2.91
CA SER A 33 21.30 -11.33 -2.94
C SER A 33 20.36 -12.25 -2.13
N LEU A 34 19.95 -11.83 -0.94
CA LEU A 34 19.01 -12.58 -0.10
C LEU A 34 17.64 -12.73 -0.78
N PHE A 35 17.13 -11.66 -1.39
CA PHE A 35 15.81 -11.67 -2.04
C PHE A 35 15.78 -12.67 -3.20
N ASN A 36 16.85 -12.71 -3.99
CA ASN A 36 17.00 -13.66 -5.09
C ASN A 36 17.22 -15.10 -4.59
N GLU A 37 18.08 -15.30 -3.59
CA GLU A 37 18.38 -16.62 -3.03
C GLU A 37 17.12 -17.29 -2.46
N HIS A 38 16.30 -16.52 -1.74
CA HIS A 38 15.07 -17.00 -1.13
C HIS A 38 13.84 -16.90 -2.02
N GLN A 39 14.02 -16.48 -3.29
CA GLN A 39 12.96 -16.37 -4.30
C GLN A 39 11.74 -15.61 -3.77
N LEU A 40 11.97 -14.42 -3.20
CA LEU A 40 10.89 -13.60 -2.68
C LEU A 40 9.93 -13.22 -3.81
N VAL A 41 8.64 -13.24 -3.50
CA VAL A 41 7.62 -12.73 -4.43
C VAL A 41 7.42 -11.24 -4.17
N LEU A 42 7.45 -10.48 -5.25
CA LEU A 42 7.20 -9.04 -5.28
C LEU A 42 5.77 -8.74 -5.73
N GLY A 43 5.38 -7.47 -5.80
CA GLY A 43 4.02 -7.06 -6.22
C GLY A 43 3.25 -6.27 -5.17
N HIS A 44 3.85 -6.01 -4.01
CA HIS A 44 3.27 -5.18 -2.94
C HIS A 44 3.83 -3.73 -2.99
N GLY A 45 3.85 -3.16 -4.20
CA GLY A 45 4.37 -1.80 -4.45
C GLY A 45 5.76 -1.75 -5.10
N PHE A 46 6.47 -2.88 -5.20
CA PHE A 46 7.76 -2.99 -5.89
C PHE A 46 7.71 -4.16 -6.87
N ASP A 47 8.38 -4.01 -8.01
CA ASP A 47 8.58 -5.03 -9.05
C ASP A 47 10.07 -5.37 -9.29
N ASP A 48 10.99 -4.63 -8.66
CA ASP A 48 12.43 -4.84 -8.69
C ASP A 48 12.99 -5.08 -7.26
N PRO A 49 13.75 -6.19 -7.03
CA PRO A 49 14.38 -6.44 -5.74
C PRO A 49 15.31 -5.32 -5.26
N TRP A 50 15.93 -4.58 -6.19
CA TRP A 50 16.81 -3.47 -5.83
C TRP A 50 16.02 -2.32 -5.20
N ASP A 51 14.90 -1.90 -5.79
CA ASP A 51 14.06 -0.83 -5.25
C ASP A 51 13.44 -1.21 -3.90
N GLU A 52 13.02 -2.47 -3.72
CA GLU A 52 12.55 -2.96 -2.42
C GLU A 52 13.68 -2.93 -1.36
N ALA A 53 14.91 -3.31 -1.75
CA ALA A 53 16.07 -3.25 -0.88
C ALA A 53 16.40 -1.81 -0.46
N VAL A 54 16.33 -0.86 -1.41
CA VAL A 54 16.48 0.56 -1.14
C VAL A 54 15.44 1.03 -0.13
N ALA A 55 14.17 0.70 -0.34
CA ALA A 55 13.09 1.08 0.58
C ALA A 55 13.33 0.57 2.01
N LEU A 56 13.67 -0.71 2.18
CA LEU A 56 13.92 -1.29 3.50
C LEU A 56 15.18 -0.73 4.19
N VAL A 57 16.30 -0.61 3.45
CA VAL A 57 17.56 -0.14 4.04
C VAL A 57 17.48 1.34 4.39
N LEU A 58 16.91 2.18 3.53
CA LEU A 58 16.73 3.60 3.85
C LEU A 58 15.73 3.82 4.98
N HIS A 59 14.65 3.04 5.04
CA HIS A 59 13.73 3.06 6.17
C HIS A 59 14.44 2.73 7.49
N ALA A 60 15.28 1.69 7.51
CA ALA A 60 16.06 1.30 8.69
C ALA A 60 17.00 2.42 9.19
N LEU A 61 17.42 3.30 8.29
CA LEU A 61 18.34 4.41 8.55
C LEU A 61 17.62 5.75 8.75
N HIS A 62 16.28 5.77 8.71
CA HIS A 62 15.48 6.99 8.74
C HIS A 62 15.85 8.00 7.64
N LEU A 63 16.17 7.49 6.46
CA LEU A 63 16.52 8.29 5.29
C LEU A 63 15.35 8.31 4.30
N PRO A 64 15.08 9.45 3.64
CA PRO A 64 14.05 9.53 2.62
C PRO A 64 14.50 8.78 1.36
N TRP A 65 13.53 8.33 0.55
CA TRP A 65 13.79 7.54 -0.66
C TRP A 65 14.55 8.33 -1.73
N ASP A 66 14.40 9.65 -1.75
CA ASP A 66 15.04 10.59 -2.69
C ASP A 66 16.38 11.15 -2.16
N THR A 67 16.96 10.48 -1.15
CA THR A 67 18.25 10.88 -0.58
C THR A 67 19.38 10.84 -1.63
N ASP A 68 20.39 11.67 -1.41
CA ASP A 68 21.49 11.83 -2.36
C ASP A 68 22.34 10.55 -2.47
N VAL A 69 22.49 10.02 -3.68
CA VAL A 69 23.21 8.76 -3.98
C VAL A 69 24.63 8.69 -3.38
N ARG A 70 25.28 9.82 -3.11
CA ARG A 70 26.62 9.87 -2.47
C ARG A 70 26.65 9.22 -1.09
N ILE A 71 25.50 9.08 -0.41
CA ILE A 71 25.44 8.40 0.88
C ILE A 71 25.74 6.90 0.79
N GLN A 72 25.68 6.30 -0.41
CA GLN A 72 25.81 4.84 -0.54
C GLN A 72 27.15 4.31 0.01
N ASP A 73 28.21 5.10 -0.06
CA ASP A 73 29.53 4.75 0.45
C ASP A 73 29.73 5.19 1.93
N ALA A 74 28.71 5.78 2.55
CA ALA A 74 28.74 6.14 3.96
C ALA A 74 28.71 4.89 4.84
N ARG A 75 29.45 4.94 5.96
CA ARG A 75 29.50 3.85 6.92
C ARG A 75 28.24 3.80 7.78
N VAL A 76 27.76 2.59 8.03
CA VAL A 76 26.59 2.31 8.87
C VAL A 76 27.06 1.91 10.28
N LEU A 77 26.46 2.51 11.30
CA LEU A 77 26.77 2.25 12.71
C LEU A 77 26.37 0.82 13.11
N PRO A 78 27.07 0.17 14.05
CA PRO A 78 26.72 -1.19 14.48
C PRO A 78 25.27 -1.37 14.95
N ALA A 79 24.66 -0.34 15.53
CA ALA A 79 23.25 -0.37 15.93
C ALA A 79 22.31 -0.36 14.70
N GLU A 80 22.59 0.46 13.71
CA GLU A 80 21.83 0.54 12.46
C GLU A 80 21.91 -0.76 11.65
N ARG A 81 23.09 -1.40 11.60
CA ARG A 81 23.28 -2.72 10.97
C ARG A 81 22.31 -3.76 11.54
N LYS A 82 22.12 -3.77 12.86
CA LYS A 82 21.18 -4.68 13.53
C LYS A 82 19.73 -4.42 13.12
N VAL A 83 19.35 -3.15 12.94
CA VAL A 83 18.00 -2.78 12.48
C VAL A 83 17.79 -3.24 11.04
N ILE A 84 18.74 -2.99 10.15
CA ILE A 84 18.70 -3.44 8.75
C ILE A 84 18.55 -4.97 8.70
N CYS A 85 19.45 -5.71 9.37
CA CYS A 85 19.42 -7.16 9.39
C CYS A 85 18.09 -7.70 9.96
N SER A 86 17.53 -7.03 10.97
CA SER A 86 16.23 -7.44 11.55
C SER A 86 15.08 -7.28 10.57
N LEU A 87 15.04 -6.19 9.79
CA LEU A 87 14.01 -6.01 8.78
C LEU A 87 14.17 -7.01 7.63
N LEU A 88 15.41 -7.23 7.17
CA LEU A 88 15.70 -8.21 6.11
C LEU A 88 15.33 -9.64 6.54
N ALA A 89 15.65 -10.03 7.78
CA ALA A 89 15.28 -11.33 8.31
C ALA A 89 13.76 -11.53 8.31
N ARG A 90 12.99 -10.52 8.74
CA ARG A 90 11.52 -10.59 8.69
C ARG A 90 11.01 -10.67 7.25
N ARG A 91 11.52 -9.84 6.35
CA ARG A 91 11.13 -9.85 4.93
C ARG A 91 11.36 -11.23 4.28
N VAL A 92 12.50 -11.86 4.59
CA VAL A 92 12.93 -13.13 3.98
C VAL A 92 12.28 -14.35 4.64
N LEU A 93 12.26 -14.41 5.97
CA LEU A 93 11.83 -15.60 6.71
C LEU A 93 10.33 -15.60 6.99
N GLU A 94 9.78 -14.44 7.37
CA GLU A 94 8.35 -14.30 7.67
C GLU A 94 7.54 -13.94 6.42
N ARG A 95 8.20 -13.60 5.31
CA ARG A 95 7.57 -13.17 4.04
C ARG A 95 6.70 -11.93 4.20
N VAL A 96 6.95 -11.11 5.22
CA VAL A 96 6.15 -9.89 5.47
C VAL A 96 6.47 -8.86 4.37
N PRO A 97 5.48 -8.32 3.65
CA PRO A 97 5.69 -7.28 2.65
C PRO A 97 6.41 -6.05 3.20
N THR A 98 7.28 -5.44 2.39
CA THR A 98 8.04 -4.25 2.76
C THR A 98 7.16 -3.08 3.21
N ALA A 99 6.00 -2.87 2.58
CA ALA A 99 5.10 -1.80 2.98
C ALA A 99 4.61 -1.96 4.44
N TYR A 100 4.34 -3.18 4.89
CA TYR A 100 3.98 -3.45 6.30
C TYR A 100 5.17 -3.41 7.25
N LEU A 101 6.38 -3.73 6.77
CA LEU A 101 7.60 -3.58 7.58
C LEU A 101 7.94 -2.11 7.82
N THR A 102 7.73 -1.27 6.81
CA THR A 102 8.01 0.17 6.86
C THR A 102 6.84 1.00 7.38
N GLY A 103 5.63 0.45 7.36
CA GLY A 103 4.38 1.13 7.67
C GLY A 103 3.89 2.06 6.56
N VAL A 104 4.53 2.05 5.38
CA VAL A 104 4.25 3.01 4.30
C VAL A 104 4.05 2.29 2.96
N GLY A 105 2.95 2.63 2.26
CA GLY A 105 2.68 2.26 0.88
C GLY A 105 2.56 3.51 0.00
N TRP A 106 3.05 3.45 -1.24
CA TRP A 106 3.02 4.59 -2.16
C TRP A 106 1.91 4.44 -3.19
N PHE A 107 1.17 5.52 -3.43
CA PHE A 107 0.13 5.56 -4.46
C PHE A 107 -0.02 6.97 -5.01
N ALA A 108 -0.06 7.10 -6.35
CA ALA A 108 -0.17 8.39 -7.05
C ALA A 108 0.86 9.46 -6.57
N GLY A 109 2.07 9.03 -6.20
CA GLY A 109 3.14 9.89 -5.67
C GLY A 109 3.01 10.26 -4.19
N ILE A 110 2.01 9.73 -3.47
CA ILE A 110 1.71 10.06 -2.07
C ILE A 110 2.06 8.86 -1.15
N PRO A 111 2.74 9.08 -0.01
CA PRO A 111 3.00 8.04 0.99
C PRO A 111 1.82 7.89 1.95
N PHE A 112 1.21 6.71 1.96
CA PHE A 112 0.10 6.34 2.85
C PHE A 112 0.60 5.43 3.97
N GLN A 113 0.11 5.66 5.20
CA GLN A 113 0.24 4.70 6.28
C GLN A 113 -0.54 3.43 5.94
N VAL A 114 0.11 2.28 6.12
CA VAL A 114 -0.48 0.96 5.85
C VAL A 114 -0.06 -0.05 6.92
N ASP A 115 -0.99 -0.94 7.24
CA ASP A 115 -0.75 -2.13 8.05
C ASP A 115 -1.67 -3.27 7.60
N GLN A 116 -1.61 -4.41 8.29
CA GLN A 116 -2.34 -5.64 7.94
C GLN A 116 -3.88 -5.49 7.90
N ARG A 117 -4.44 -4.36 8.34
CA ARG A 117 -5.88 -4.06 8.26
C ARG A 117 -6.33 -3.63 6.86
N VAL A 118 -5.41 -3.18 6.00
CA VAL A 118 -5.71 -2.63 4.67
C VAL A 118 -4.89 -3.29 3.58
N LEU A 119 -5.37 -3.26 2.34
CA LEU A 119 -4.59 -3.71 1.19
C LEU A 119 -3.44 -2.73 0.90
N ILE A 120 -2.27 -3.24 0.48
CA ILE A 120 -1.15 -2.40 0.09
C ILE A 120 -1.48 -1.71 -1.25
N PRO A 121 -1.45 -0.36 -1.34
CA PRO A 121 -1.80 0.37 -2.54
C PRO A 121 -0.95 -0.02 -3.75
N ARG A 122 -1.60 -0.41 -4.85
CA ARG A 122 -0.93 -0.84 -6.10
C ARG A 122 -1.80 -0.77 -7.36
N SER A 123 -2.89 0.01 -7.32
CA SER A 123 -3.85 0.05 -8.42
C SER A 123 -3.36 0.92 -9.58
N PRO A 124 -3.55 0.50 -10.86
CA PRO A 124 -3.26 1.36 -12.01
C PRO A 124 -4.19 2.58 -12.09
N ILE A 125 -5.26 2.64 -11.27
CA ILE A 125 -6.14 3.80 -11.14
C ILE A 125 -5.35 5.07 -10.76
N GLY A 126 -4.21 4.94 -10.07
CA GLY A 126 -3.35 6.08 -9.75
C GLY A 126 -2.98 6.91 -10.99
N GLU A 127 -2.61 6.26 -12.11
CA GLU A 127 -2.28 6.97 -13.35
C GLU A 127 -3.50 7.69 -13.96
N LEU A 128 -4.71 7.15 -13.77
CA LEU A 128 -5.95 7.79 -14.21
C LEU A 128 -6.25 9.03 -13.37
N ILE A 129 -6.04 8.95 -12.04
CA ILE A 129 -6.22 10.07 -11.11
C ILE A 129 -5.21 11.18 -11.41
N GLU A 130 -3.94 10.84 -11.63
CA GLU A 130 -2.88 11.80 -12.00
C GLU A 130 -3.20 12.56 -13.27
N LYS A 131 -3.88 11.90 -14.23
CA LYS A 131 -4.36 12.51 -15.47
C LYS A 131 -5.77 13.09 -15.34
N GLN A 132 -6.30 13.19 -14.13
CA GLN A 132 -7.63 13.72 -13.81
C GLN A 132 -8.74 13.09 -14.66
N PHE A 133 -8.64 11.78 -14.91
CA PHE A 133 -9.56 11.00 -15.75
C PHE A 133 -9.75 11.57 -17.17
N ALA A 134 -8.75 12.27 -17.71
CA ALA A 134 -8.78 12.73 -19.08
C ALA A 134 -8.79 11.55 -20.08
N PRO A 135 -9.48 11.66 -21.23
CA PRO A 135 -10.20 12.85 -21.73
C PRO A 135 -11.70 12.83 -21.39
N TRP A 136 -12.15 11.98 -20.46
CA TRP A 136 -13.58 11.69 -20.26
C TRP A 136 -14.30 12.75 -19.43
N ILE A 137 -13.58 13.44 -18.55
CA ILE A 137 -14.13 14.39 -17.58
C ILE A 137 -13.43 15.73 -17.73
N ASP A 138 -14.17 16.82 -17.55
CA ASP A 138 -13.61 18.15 -17.37
C ASP A 138 -13.26 18.32 -15.89
N PRO A 139 -11.97 18.35 -15.50
CA PRO A 139 -11.59 18.38 -14.08
C PRO A 139 -12.09 19.61 -13.33
N ALA A 140 -12.33 20.72 -14.02
CA ALA A 140 -12.82 21.95 -13.42
C ALA A 140 -14.33 21.91 -13.06
N ALA A 141 -15.05 20.88 -13.54
CA ALA A 141 -16.47 20.69 -13.28
C ALA A 141 -16.75 19.62 -12.20
N VAL A 142 -15.71 19.00 -11.65
CA VAL A 142 -15.84 17.94 -10.64
C VAL A 142 -15.93 18.57 -9.25
N GLU A 143 -17.06 18.40 -8.58
CA GLU A 143 -17.35 18.91 -7.25
C GLU A 143 -17.50 17.78 -6.21
N SER A 144 -17.87 16.56 -6.63
CA SER A 144 -18.03 15.42 -5.72
C SER A 144 -17.50 14.10 -6.28
N ILE A 145 -16.73 13.39 -5.46
CA ILE A 145 -16.10 12.10 -5.81
C ILE A 145 -16.43 11.08 -4.71
N LEU A 146 -16.76 9.85 -5.11
CA LEU A 146 -16.86 8.69 -4.22
C LEU A 146 -15.71 7.72 -4.50
N ASP A 147 -14.98 7.34 -3.46
CA ASP A 147 -14.09 6.18 -3.43
C ASP A 147 -14.78 5.04 -2.66
N LEU A 148 -15.30 4.06 -3.39
CA LEU A 148 -16.02 2.92 -2.82
C LEU A 148 -15.09 1.73 -2.62
N CYS A 149 -15.20 1.06 -1.47
CA CYS A 149 -14.22 0.08 -0.99
C CYS A 149 -12.84 0.73 -0.79
N THR A 150 -12.82 1.83 -0.04
CA THR A 150 -11.68 2.75 0.06
C THR A 150 -10.42 2.15 0.69
N GLY A 151 -10.56 1.10 1.51
CA GLY A 151 -9.47 0.50 2.27
C GLY A 151 -8.71 1.55 3.10
N SER A 152 -7.46 1.81 2.72
CA SER A 152 -6.58 2.79 3.38
C SER A 152 -6.89 4.26 3.07
N GLY A 153 -7.91 4.55 2.27
CA GLY A 153 -8.20 5.91 1.80
C GLY A 153 -7.36 6.35 0.59
N CYS A 154 -6.46 5.49 0.08
CA CYS A 154 -5.45 5.93 -0.87
C CYS A 154 -6.01 6.47 -2.20
N ILE A 155 -7.10 5.88 -2.71
CA ILE A 155 -7.74 6.35 -3.95
C ILE A 155 -8.46 7.68 -3.70
N GLY A 156 -9.31 7.76 -2.68
CA GLY A 156 -10.05 8.98 -2.37
C GLY A 156 -9.15 10.17 -2.00
N ILE A 157 -8.10 9.96 -1.20
CA ILE A 157 -7.14 11.00 -0.86
C ILE A 157 -6.32 11.44 -2.09
N ALA A 158 -5.93 10.50 -2.96
CA ALA A 158 -5.30 10.87 -4.23
C ALA A 158 -6.27 11.69 -5.09
N CYS A 159 -7.54 11.31 -5.19
CA CYS A 159 -8.55 12.13 -5.87
C CYS A 159 -8.61 13.55 -5.26
N ALA A 160 -8.65 13.69 -3.93
CA ALA A 160 -8.66 15.00 -3.27
C ALA A 160 -7.43 15.86 -3.65
N GLN A 161 -6.24 15.25 -3.72
CA GLN A 161 -5.01 15.93 -4.15
C GLN A 161 -5.07 16.43 -5.60
N TYR A 162 -5.63 15.64 -6.52
CA TYR A 162 -5.69 15.99 -7.95
C TYR A 162 -6.95 16.76 -8.35
N PHE A 163 -7.95 16.84 -7.47
CA PHE A 163 -9.20 17.59 -7.63
C PHE A 163 -9.42 18.50 -6.42
N PRO A 164 -8.67 19.61 -6.28
CA PRO A 164 -8.61 20.41 -5.05
C PRO A 164 -9.94 21.09 -4.66
N ASP A 165 -10.87 21.23 -5.60
CA ASP A 165 -12.19 21.83 -5.36
C ASP A 165 -13.28 20.78 -5.09
N ALA A 166 -13.00 19.48 -5.27
CA ALA A 166 -13.97 18.41 -5.09
C ALA A 166 -14.00 17.91 -3.65
N LEU A 167 -15.20 17.66 -3.11
CA LEU A 167 -15.37 16.90 -1.87
C LEU A 167 -15.33 15.41 -2.18
N VAL A 168 -14.64 14.64 -1.33
CA VAL A 168 -14.47 13.20 -1.52
C VAL A 168 -15.11 12.45 -0.37
N ASP A 169 -15.97 11.49 -0.68
CA ASP A 169 -16.44 10.50 0.28
C ASP A 169 -15.68 9.19 0.05
N CYS A 170 -15.09 8.65 1.12
CA CYS A 170 -14.40 7.36 1.17
C CYS A 170 -15.28 6.38 1.94
N ALA A 171 -15.79 5.35 1.27
CA ALA A 171 -16.72 4.40 1.87
C ALA A 171 -16.15 2.98 1.92
N ASP A 172 -16.24 2.32 3.07
CA ASP A 172 -15.81 0.93 3.24
C ASP A 172 -16.68 0.18 4.27
N LEU A 173 -16.70 -1.15 4.17
CA LEU A 173 -17.41 -2.03 5.09
C LEU A 173 -16.57 -2.37 6.33
N SER A 174 -15.25 -2.21 6.27
CA SER A 174 -14.33 -2.57 7.35
C SER A 174 -14.00 -1.37 8.24
N GLU A 175 -14.50 -1.38 9.48
CA GLU A 175 -14.14 -0.36 10.49
C GLU A 175 -12.62 -0.30 10.71
N ASP A 176 -11.93 -1.45 10.69
CA ASP A 176 -10.47 -1.53 10.83
C ASP A 176 -9.74 -0.81 9.68
N ALA A 177 -10.29 -0.86 8.46
CA ALA A 177 -9.74 -0.15 7.31
C ALA A 177 -10.03 1.35 7.40
N LEU A 178 -11.24 1.72 7.81
CA LEU A 178 -11.65 3.12 8.00
C LEU A 178 -10.78 3.81 9.06
N ASP A 179 -10.39 3.13 10.14
CA ASP A 179 -9.42 3.64 11.13
C ASP A 179 -8.07 4.01 10.48
N VAL A 180 -7.62 3.26 9.48
CA VAL A 180 -6.40 3.57 8.71
C VAL A 180 -6.65 4.73 7.75
N ALA A 181 -7.79 4.74 7.06
CA ALA A 181 -8.18 5.83 6.16
C ALA A 181 -8.28 7.17 6.91
N GLU A 182 -8.92 7.22 8.07
CA GLU A 182 -9.03 8.42 8.91
C GLU A 182 -7.66 8.95 9.33
N ARG A 183 -6.74 8.05 9.72
CA ARG A 183 -5.35 8.45 10.03
C ARG A 183 -4.65 9.04 8.81
N ASN A 184 -4.77 8.42 7.64
CA ASN A 184 -4.19 8.95 6.41
C ASN A 184 -4.78 10.32 6.04
N VAL A 185 -6.10 10.50 6.18
CA VAL A 185 -6.77 11.79 5.96
C VAL A 185 -6.17 12.86 6.87
N LEU A 186 -6.03 12.58 8.17
CA LEU A 186 -5.47 13.51 9.14
C LEU A 186 -3.97 13.79 8.92
N ASP A 187 -3.16 12.75 8.74
CA ASP A 187 -1.71 12.87 8.61
C ASP A 187 -1.30 13.61 7.33
N LEU A 188 -2.11 13.50 6.27
CA LEU A 188 -1.89 14.17 4.99
C LEU A 188 -2.61 15.52 4.87
N GLY A 189 -3.45 15.91 5.85
CA GLY A 189 -4.09 17.23 5.91
C GLY A 189 -5.32 17.39 5.01
N PHE A 190 -6.09 16.32 4.78
CA PHE A 190 -7.28 16.31 3.91
C PHE A 190 -8.61 16.31 4.68
N GLU A 191 -8.60 16.54 5.99
CA GLU A 191 -9.77 16.44 6.86
C GLU A 191 -10.91 17.43 6.55
N GLN A 192 -10.65 18.45 5.73
CA GLN A 192 -11.67 19.40 5.27
C GLN A 192 -12.32 18.99 3.93
N GLN A 193 -11.72 18.02 3.22
CA GLN A 193 -12.09 17.66 1.86
C GLN A 193 -12.55 16.20 1.75
N VAL A 194 -11.99 15.31 2.57
CA VAL A 194 -12.25 13.87 2.55
C VAL A 194 -13.07 13.45 3.78
N ASN A 195 -14.22 12.84 3.55
CA ASN A 195 -15.04 12.20 4.60
C ASN A 195 -14.88 10.68 4.55
N VAL A 196 -14.74 10.05 5.71
CA VAL A 196 -14.66 8.59 5.84
C VAL A 196 -16.00 8.05 6.36
N ILE A 197 -16.56 7.06 5.68
CA ILE A 197 -17.93 6.59 5.89
C ILE A 197 -17.97 5.06 6.00
N TYR A 198 -18.50 4.55 7.10
CA TYR A 198 -18.86 3.14 7.21
C TYR A 198 -20.10 2.84 6.37
N SER A 199 -19.97 1.95 5.39
CA SER A 199 -21.04 1.57 4.47
C SER A 199 -20.84 0.18 3.86
N ASP A 200 -21.88 -0.65 3.84
CA ASP A 200 -21.93 -1.77 2.90
C ASP A 200 -22.31 -1.22 1.52
N LEU A 201 -21.30 -1.03 0.66
CA LEU A 201 -21.46 -0.42 -0.64
C LEU A 201 -22.21 0.94 -0.53
N PHE A 202 -23.41 1.04 -1.07
CA PHE A 202 -24.19 2.28 -1.14
C PHE A 202 -25.16 2.48 0.04
N GLU A 203 -25.26 1.54 0.99
CA GLU A 203 -26.29 1.57 2.04
C GLU A 203 -26.29 2.84 2.91
N ALA A 204 -25.12 3.46 3.15
CA ALA A 204 -25.02 4.71 3.92
C ALA A 204 -24.97 5.98 3.04
N LEU A 205 -25.17 5.85 1.72
CA LEU A 205 -24.97 6.92 0.73
C LEU A 205 -26.29 7.42 0.10
N ASP A 206 -27.44 7.06 0.70
CA ASP A 206 -28.76 7.45 0.22
C ASP A 206 -28.88 8.97 0.00
N GLY A 207 -29.34 9.35 -1.19
CA GLY A 207 -29.54 10.75 -1.59
C GLY A 207 -28.26 11.51 -1.96
N ARG A 208 -27.08 10.87 -1.89
CA ARG A 208 -25.82 11.44 -2.38
C ARG A 208 -25.59 11.06 -3.84
N THR A 209 -25.07 12.01 -4.60
CA THR A 209 -24.66 11.82 -5.99
C THR A 209 -23.27 12.41 -6.25
N TYR A 210 -22.56 11.82 -7.19
CA TYR A 210 -21.15 12.08 -7.44
C TYR A 210 -20.88 12.31 -8.93
N ASP A 211 -19.96 13.20 -9.24
CA ASP A 211 -19.45 13.38 -10.60
C ASP A 211 -18.55 12.20 -10.99
N ILE A 212 -17.85 11.63 -10.00
CA ILE A 212 -16.98 10.46 -10.18
C ILE A 212 -17.28 9.43 -9.09
N ILE A 213 -17.52 8.19 -9.49
CA ILE A 213 -17.44 7.03 -8.60
C ILE A 213 -16.25 6.19 -9.03
N VAL A 214 -15.27 6.06 -8.15
CA VAL A 214 -14.08 5.22 -8.31
C VAL A 214 -14.17 4.09 -7.29
N SER A 215 -13.71 2.91 -7.68
CA SER A 215 -13.66 1.78 -6.75
C SER A 215 -12.61 0.79 -7.22
N ASN A 216 -11.92 0.19 -6.26
CA ASN A 216 -11.08 -0.99 -6.47
C ASN A 216 -11.59 -2.10 -5.55
N PRO A 217 -12.78 -2.68 -5.83
CA PRO A 217 -13.36 -3.69 -4.96
C PRO A 217 -12.54 -4.97 -5.02
N PRO A 218 -12.69 -5.89 -4.04
CA PRO A 218 -12.13 -7.23 -4.14
C PRO A 218 -12.53 -7.89 -5.46
N TYR A 219 -11.59 -8.60 -6.11
CA TYR A 219 -11.82 -9.24 -7.41
C TYR A 219 -11.10 -10.59 -7.57
N VAL A 220 -10.37 -11.07 -6.56
CA VAL A 220 -9.61 -12.32 -6.63
C VAL A 220 -10.56 -13.49 -6.46
N ASP A 221 -10.55 -14.40 -7.43
CA ASP A 221 -11.36 -15.62 -7.36
C ASP A 221 -10.76 -16.65 -6.42
N LYS A 222 -11.54 -17.68 -6.09
CA LYS A 222 -11.12 -18.71 -5.14
C LYS A 222 -9.87 -19.50 -5.58
N GLN A 223 -9.72 -19.78 -6.87
CA GLN A 223 -8.58 -20.55 -7.37
C GLN A 223 -7.29 -19.74 -7.23
N ASP A 224 -7.36 -18.44 -7.54
CA ASP A 224 -6.23 -17.53 -7.38
C ASP A 224 -5.90 -17.29 -5.91
N MET A 225 -6.90 -17.20 -5.03
CA MET A 225 -6.70 -17.12 -3.57
C MET A 225 -5.93 -18.32 -3.02
N ASP A 226 -6.22 -19.53 -3.51
CA ASP A 226 -5.54 -20.76 -3.09
C ASP A 226 -4.09 -20.87 -3.65
N ALA A 227 -3.76 -20.09 -4.69
CA ALA A 227 -2.46 -20.07 -5.36
C ALA A 227 -1.57 -18.88 -4.97
N LEU A 228 -2.03 -18.03 -4.05
CA LEU A 228 -1.28 -16.85 -3.59
C LEU A 228 0.05 -17.27 -2.96
N ALA A 229 1.08 -16.47 -3.23
CA ALA A 229 2.36 -16.61 -2.54
C ALA A 229 2.24 -16.18 -1.06
N ASP A 230 3.16 -16.69 -0.23
CA ASP A 230 3.18 -16.43 1.22
C ASP A 230 3.10 -14.93 1.57
N GLU A 231 3.72 -14.07 0.76
CA GLU A 231 3.68 -12.62 0.94
C GLU A 231 2.25 -12.04 0.92
N PHE A 232 1.38 -12.54 0.03
CA PHE A 232 0.00 -12.03 -0.13
C PHE A 232 -0.93 -12.50 0.99
N HIS A 233 -0.58 -13.56 1.72
CA HIS A 233 -1.35 -14.02 2.88
C HIS A 233 -1.27 -13.06 4.08
N HIS A 234 -0.37 -12.06 4.05
CA HIS A 234 -0.32 -11.00 5.04
C HIS A 234 -1.36 -9.91 4.83
N GLU A 235 -2.01 -9.86 3.66
CA GLU A 235 -3.05 -8.88 3.35
C GLU A 235 -4.43 -9.34 3.82
N PRO A 236 -5.35 -8.42 4.15
CA PRO A 236 -6.67 -8.78 4.63
C PRO A 236 -7.46 -9.52 3.57
N ARG A 237 -7.91 -10.75 3.89
CA ARG A 237 -8.65 -11.62 2.96
C ARG A 237 -9.91 -10.95 2.38
N MET A 238 -10.59 -10.12 3.19
CA MET A 238 -11.76 -9.34 2.78
C MET A 238 -11.45 -8.36 1.65
N GLY A 239 -10.23 -7.83 1.58
CA GLY A 239 -9.78 -6.92 0.51
C GLY A 239 -9.39 -7.63 -0.79
N LEU A 240 -9.34 -8.96 -0.80
CA LEU A 240 -8.91 -9.77 -1.96
C LEU A 240 -10.05 -10.61 -2.53
N GLU A 241 -10.75 -11.38 -1.68
CA GLU A 241 -11.68 -12.42 -2.12
C GLU A 241 -13.00 -11.84 -2.65
N ALA A 242 -13.40 -12.28 -3.84
CA ALA A 242 -14.68 -11.91 -4.45
C ALA A 242 -15.44 -13.10 -5.03
N GLY A 243 -15.83 -14.01 -4.15
CA GLY A 243 -16.69 -15.14 -4.52
C GLY A 243 -16.03 -16.10 -5.50
N ASN A 244 -16.84 -16.79 -6.31
CA ASN A 244 -16.35 -17.87 -7.16
C ASN A 244 -15.66 -17.39 -8.45
N ASP A 245 -16.03 -16.22 -8.97
CA ASP A 245 -15.53 -15.69 -10.25
C ASP A 245 -15.06 -14.23 -10.20
N GLY A 246 -14.87 -13.68 -9.00
CA GLY A 246 -14.32 -12.34 -8.80
C GLY A 246 -15.32 -11.18 -8.98
N LEU A 247 -16.59 -11.45 -9.33
CA LEU A 247 -17.52 -10.41 -9.79
C LEU A 247 -18.69 -10.12 -8.83
N ASP A 248 -18.73 -10.76 -7.67
CA ASP A 248 -19.88 -10.64 -6.75
C ASP A 248 -20.13 -9.20 -6.29
N ILE A 249 -19.07 -8.47 -5.95
CA ILE A 249 -19.18 -7.08 -5.51
C ILE A 249 -19.57 -6.16 -6.68
N VAL A 250 -18.94 -6.33 -7.84
CA VAL A 250 -19.24 -5.56 -9.06
C VAL A 250 -20.71 -5.74 -9.46
N ARG A 251 -21.26 -6.95 -9.38
CA ARG A 251 -22.68 -7.23 -9.68
C ARG A 251 -23.65 -6.51 -8.75
N LYS A 252 -23.27 -6.29 -7.49
CA LYS A 252 -24.07 -5.53 -6.52
C LYS A 252 -23.97 -4.03 -6.78
N MET A 253 -22.79 -3.53 -7.17
CA MET A 253 -22.56 -2.10 -7.41
C MET A 253 -23.24 -1.57 -8.67
N LEU A 254 -23.13 -2.28 -9.80
CA LEU A 254 -23.56 -1.79 -11.11
C LEU A 254 -25.01 -1.26 -11.17
N PRO A 255 -26.02 -1.93 -10.56
CA PRO A 255 -27.39 -1.44 -10.55
C PRO A 255 -27.58 -0.11 -9.81
N GLU A 256 -26.75 0.17 -8.81
CA GLU A 256 -26.87 1.36 -7.95
C GLU A 256 -26.19 2.59 -8.57
N LEU A 257 -25.22 2.41 -9.48
CA LEU A 257 -24.47 3.53 -10.07
C LEU A 257 -25.37 4.61 -10.69
N SER A 258 -26.42 4.23 -11.40
CA SER A 258 -27.35 5.19 -12.03
C SER A 258 -28.10 6.09 -11.04
N ARG A 259 -28.20 5.69 -9.76
CA ARG A 259 -28.83 6.50 -8.69
C ARG A 259 -27.86 7.45 -8.02
N HIS A 260 -26.57 7.15 -8.09
CA HIS A 260 -25.51 7.87 -7.39
C HIS A 260 -24.57 8.64 -8.31
N LEU A 261 -24.73 8.56 -9.63
CA LEU A 261 -24.00 9.41 -10.58
C LEU A 261 -24.80 10.66 -10.92
N ASN A 262 -24.09 11.80 -10.97
CA ASN A 262 -24.64 13.03 -11.53
C ASN A 262 -24.93 12.86 -13.04
N PRO A 263 -25.93 13.58 -13.59
CA PRO A 263 -26.34 13.46 -14.99
C PRO A 263 -25.29 13.91 -16.03
#